data_AF-A0A2V8GY92-F1
#
_entry.id   AF-A0A2V8GY92-F1
#
_cell.length_a   1.000
_cell.length_b   1.000
_cell.length_c   1.000
_cell.angle_alpha   90.00
_cell.angle_beta   90.00
_cell.angle_gamma   90.00
#
_symmetry.space_group_name_H-M   'P 1'
#
loop_
_entity.id
_entity.type
_entity.pdbx_description
1 polymer ?
#
loop_
_entity_poly.entity_id
_entity_poly.type
_entity_poly.pdbx_seq_one_letter_code
_entity_poly.pdbx_strand_id
1 'polypeptide(L)'
;MKHWIIVLVLAATPAAAQDSSTYTPPKTRDGQPDLQGIWQVLNTASWDIQDHGASLGVPAGHGVVDGNDIPYTPAALAKKQENFKNRRSSSSVSASTSCTSTRASSATST
;
A
#
# COMPACT_ATOMS: atom_id res chain seq x y z
N MET A 1 31.70 20.94 58.02
CA MET A 1 31.93 21.78 56.83
C MET A 1 30.73 21.60 55.91
N LYS A 2 29.90 22.64 55.82
CA LYS A 2 28.74 22.73 54.91
C LYS A 2 29.30 22.77 53.47
N HIS A 3 28.95 21.81 52.63
CA HIS A 3 28.97 22.00 51.19
C HIS A 3 27.61 21.56 50.67
N TRP A 4 26.90 22.57 50.15
CA TRP A 4 25.55 22.47 49.65
C TRP A 4 25.48 21.62 48.37
N ILE A 5 24.35 20.95 48.27
CA ILE A 5 23.69 20.52 47.04
C ILE A 5 23.91 21.53 45.92
N ILE A 6 24.44 21.07 44.78
CA ILE A 6 24.15 21.68 43.48
C ILE A 6 23.49 20.58 42.65
N VAL A 7 22.16 20.65 42.62
CA VAL A 7 21.31 19.98 41.63
C VAL A 7 21.72 20.52 40.27
N LEU A 8 22.29 19.68 39.42
CA LEU A 8 22.43 19.99 38.00
C LEU A 8 21.04 19.89 37.39
N VAL A 9 20.48 21.04 37.04
CA VAL A 9 19.17 21.16 36.38
C VAL A 9 19.21 20.42 35.04
N LEU A 10 18.36 19.41 34.94
CA LEU A 10 18.01 18.74 33.69
C LEU A 10 17.33 19.78 32.78
N ALA A 11 18.02 20.26 31.75
CA ALA A 11 17.42 21.08 30.72
C ALA A 11 16.43 20.22 29.93
N ALA A 12 15.14 20.34 30.25
CA ALA A 12 14.07 19.82 29.40
C ALA A 12 14.07 20.63 28.10
N THR A 13 14.64 20.06 27.03
CA THR A 13 14.40 20.56 25.67
C THR A 13 12.88 20.54 25.44
N PRO A 14 12.23 21.65 25.06
CA PRO A 14 10.83 21.60 24.69
C PRO A 14 10.71 20.71 23.45
N ALA A 15 9.98 19.60 23.58
CA ALA A 15 9.52 18.77 22.46
C ALA A 15 8.44 19.52 21.66
N ALA A 16 8.77 20.69 21.12
CA ALA A 16 7.90 21.47 20.25
C ALA A 16 8.07 20.98 18.80
N ALA A 17 7.69 19.72 18.53
CA ALA A 17 7.54 19.17 17.17
C ALA A 17 6.83 17.80 17.13
N GLN A 18 5.95 17.49 18.09
CA GLN A 18 5.05 16.33 17.98
C GLN A 18 3.62 16.82 18.01
N ASP A 19 3.23 17.59 16.98
CA ASP A 19 1.82 17.66 16.59
C ASP A 19 1.44 16.29 16.03
N SER A 20 1.16 15.33 16.91
CA SER A 20 0.30 14.20 16.56
C SER A 20 -1.11 14.75 16.46
N SER A 21 -1.40 15.47 15.38
CA SER A 21 -2.78 15.79 15.06
C SER A 21 -3.53 14.46 14.99
N THR A 22 -4.45 14.25 15.93
CA THR A 22 -5.28 13.05 15.95
C THR A 22 -6.16 13.11 14.71
N TYR A 23 -5.76 12.37 13.67
CA TYR A 23 -6.54 12.24 12.46
C TYR A 23 -7.88 11.60 12.82
N THR A 24 -8.96 12.37 12.66
CA THR A 24 -10.32 11.86 12.78
C THR A 24 -10.79 11.48 11.38
N PRO A 25 -10.88 10.19 11.04
CA PRO A 25 -11.33 9.77 9.72
C PRO A 25 -12.79 10.18 9.49
N PRO A 26 -13.18 10.51 8.25
CA PRO A 26 -14.59 10.58 7.85
C PRO A 26 -15.31 9.29 8.28
N LYS A 27 -16.60 9.39 8.60
CA LYS A 27 -17.39 8.23 9.03
C LYS A 27 -18.43 7.86 7.99
N THR A 28 -18.69 6.56 7.86
CA THR A 28 -19.80 6.02 7.08
C THR A 28 -21.14 6.41 7.72
N ARG A 29 -22.24 6.23 6.97
CA ARG A 29 -23.61 6.42 7.47
C ARG A 29 -23.91 5.59 8.73
N ASP A 30 -23.28 4.43 8.83
CA ASP A 30 -23.46 3.49 9.94
C ASP A 30 -22.50 3.79 11.11
N GLY A 31 -21.65 4.83 11.00
CA GLY A 31 -20.84 5.40 12.07
C GLY A 31 -19.42 4.84 12.20
N GLN A 32 -18.98 3.95 11.31
CA GLN A 32 -17.61 3.41 11.29
C GLN A 32 -16.66 4.37 10.55
N PRO A 33 -15.34 4.31 10.81
CA PRO A 33 -14.36 4.99 9.96
C PRO A 33 -14.53 4.60 8.48
N ASP A 34 -14.53 5.60 7.61
CA ASP A 34 -14.56 5.41 6.16
C ASP A 34 -13.16 5.05 5.67
N LEU A 35 -13.01 3.79 5.23
CA LEU A 35 -11.77 3.21 4.72
C LEU A 35 -11.81 3.02 3.19
N GLN A 36 -12.76 3.63 2.49
CA GLN A 36 -13.00 3.42 1.05
C GLN A 36 -12.02 4.18 0.13
N GLY A 37 -11.02 4.88 0.70
CA GLY A 37 -10.02 5.65 -0.05
C GLY A 37 -8.97 4.80 -0.79
N ILE A 38 -7.99 5.49 -1.39
CA ILE A 38 -6.85 4.83 -2.04
C ILE A 38 -5.82 4.46 -0.98
N TRP A 39 -5.50 3.18 -0.89
CA TRP A 39 -4.45 2.65 -0.02
C TRP A 39 -3.16 2.46 -0.81
N GLN A 40 -2.05 3.01 -0.31
CA GLN A 40 -0.73 2.84 -0.92
C GLN A 40 0.22 2.16 0.05
N VAL A 41 0.96 1.17 -0.44
CA VAL A 41 2.08 0.57 0.28
C VAL A 41 3.29 1.46 0.10
N LEU A 42 3.86 1.94 1.22
CA LEU A 42 5.00 2.88 1.22
C LEU A 42 6.34 2.19 1.53
N ASN A 43 6.43 0.88 1.31
CA ASN A 43 7.64 0.09 1.52
C ASN A 43 7.89 -0.86 0.34
N THR A 44 8.95 -1.67 0.43
CA THR A 44 9.35 -2.63 -0.62
C THR A 44 8.37 -3.78 -0.79
N ALA A 45 7.45 -4.03 0.15
CA ALA A 45 6.43 -5.06 0.02
C ALA A 45 5.43 -4.77 -1.12
N SER A 46 5.49 -3.57 -1.71
CA SER A 46 4.83 -3.26 -2.98
C SER A 46 5.31 -4.12 -4.16
N TRP A 47 6.50 -4.74 -4.08
CA TRP A 47 7.08 -5.57 -5.15
C TRP A 47 6.81 -7.07 -4.96
N ASP A 48 7.01 -7.57 -3.75
CA ASP A 48 6.57 -8.88 -3.25
C ASP A 48 6.31 -8.73 -1.75
N ILE A 49 5.19 -9.28 -1.27
CA ILE A 49 4.80 -9.22 0.14
C ILE A 49 5.66 -10.13 1.02
N GLN A 50 6.35 -11.09 0.40
CA GLN A 50 7.41 -11.90 1.01
C GLN A 50 8.78 -11.22 0.79
N ASP A 51 9.77 -11.60 1.60
CA ASP A 51 11.16 -11.19 1.42
C ASP A 51 11.64 -11.49 0.01
N HIS A 52 12.34 -10.54 -0.60
CA HIS A 52 12.85 -10.69 -1.96
C HIS A 52 14.20 -10.01 -2.14
N GLY A 53 15.03 -10.63 -2.96
CA GLY A 53 16.29 -10.05 -3.42
C GLY A 53 16.09 -8.97 -4.48
N ALA A 54 17.14 -8.18 -4.72
CA ALA A 54 17.13 -7.18 -5.78
C ALA A 54 17.07 -7.85 -7.15
N SER A 55 16.34 -7.23 -8.07
CA SER A 55 16.34 -7.57 -9.49
C SER A 55 16.27 -6.31 -10.35
N LEU A 56 16.33 -6.44 -11.68
CA LEU A 56 16.33 -5.28 -12.56
C LEU A 56 15.06 -4.42 -12.36
N GLY A 57 15.23 -3.22 -11.82
CA GLY A 57 14.15 -2.28 -11.51
C GLY A 57 13.37 -2.57 -10.22
N VAL A 58 13.84 -3.51 -9.39
CA VAL A 58 13.22 -3.88 -8.11
C VAL A 58 14.31 -3.91 -7.03
N PRO A 59 14.26 -3.03 -6.02
CA PRO A 59 15.18 -3.10 -4.90
C PRO A 59 14.94 -4.38 -4.07
N ALA A 60 15.97 -4.85 -3.35
CA ALA A 60 15.77 -5.88 -2.34
C ALA A 60 14.89 -5.33 -1.21
N GLY A 61 14.10 -6.18 -0.57
CA GLY A 61 13.12 -5.74 0.41
C GLY A 61 12.72 -6.82 1.40
N HIS A 62 12.43 -6.38 2.63
CA HIS A 62 11.74 -7.19 3.62
C HIS A 62 10.26 -7.27 3.28
N GLY A 63 9.69 -8.46 3.49
CA GLY A 63 8.28 -8.74 3.41
C GLY A 63 7.52 -8.31 4.68
N VAL A 64 6.20 -8.45 4.60
CA VAL A 64 5.27 -8.20 5.71
C VAL A 64 4.60 -9.49 6.19
N VAL A 65 4.92 -10.62 5.57
CA VAL A 65 4.37 -11.93 5.92
C VAL A 65 5.14 -12.50 7.11
N ASP A 66 4.42 -12.78 8.20
CA ASP A 66 4.99 -13.44 9.36
C ASP A 66 5.58 -14.81 9.00
N GLY A 67 6.84 -15.05 9.38
CA GLY A 67 7.56 -16.27 9.01
C GLY A 67 7.90 -16.40 7.52
N ASN A 68 7.55 -15.40 6.71
CA ASN A 68 7.83 -15.32 5.29
C ASN A 68 7.22 -16.46 4.43
N ASP A 69 6.23 -17.19 4.94
CA ASP A 69 5.57 -18.28 4.23
C ASP A 69 4.07 -18.01 4.05
N ILE A 70 3.59 -18.17 2.81
CA ILE A 70 2.17 -18.10 2.49
C ILE A 70 1.75 -19.52 2.10
N PRO A 71 0.74 -20.11 2.75
CA PRO A 71 0.34 -21.50 2.51
C PRO A 71 -0.40 -21.65 1.17
N TYR A 72 0.36 -21.60 0.08
CA TYR A 72 -0.13 -21.85 -1.27
C TYR A 72 -0.34 -23.34 -1.52
N THR A 73 -1.33 -23.66 -2.33
CA THR A 73 -1.37 -24.97 -2.98
C THR A 73 -0.21 -25.07 -3.99
N PRO A 74 0.27 -26.29 -4.31
CA PRO A 74 1.37 -26.45 -5.28
C PRO A 74 1.08 -25.79 -6.64
N ALA A 75 -0.17 -25.88 -7.11
CA ALA A 75 -0.60 -25.22 -8.34
C ALA A 75 -0.56 -23.69 -8.24
N ALA A 76 -0.96 -23.11 -7.10
CA ALA A 76 -0.93 -21.66 -6.89
C ALA A 76 0.52 -21.14 -6.81
N LEU A 77 1.41 -21.89 -6.16
CA LEU A 77 2.84 -21.54 -6.10
C LEU A 77 3.47 -21.55 -7.50
N ALA A 78 3.19 -22.57 -8.30
CA ALA A 78 3.64 -22.64 -9.69
C ALA A 78 3.10 -21.45 -10.51
N LYS A 79 1.82 -21.09 -10.31
CA LYS A 79 1.23 -19.94 -11.00
C LYS A 79 1.83 -18.60 -10.56
N LYS A 80 2.16 -18.42 -9.27
CA LYS A 80 2.90 -17.24 -8.77
C LYS A 80 4.21 -17.06 -9.55
N GLN A 81 4.98 -18.14 -9.69
CA GLN A 81 6.27 -18.13 -10.41
C GLN A 81 6.09 -17.85 -11.91
N GLU A 82 5.09 -18.44 -12.54
CA GLU A 82 4.76 -18.18 -13.95
C GLU A 82 4.37 -16.72 -14.18
N ASN A 83 3.50 -16.16 -13.35
CA ASN A 83 3.07 -14.77 -13.42
C ASN A 83 4.27 -13.82 -13.23
N PHE A 84 5.17 -14.11 -12.29
CA PHE A 84 6.37 -13.31 -12.08
C PHE A 84 7.27 -13.27 -13.32
N LYS A 85 7.48 -14.43 -13.97
CA LYS A 85 8.27 -14.53 -15.22
C LYS A 85 7.61 -13.73 -16.36
N ASN A 86 6.28 -13.80 -16.46
CA ASN A 86 5.52 -13.20 -17.54
C ASN A 86 5.00 -11.77 -17.24
N ARG A 87 5.40 -11.17 -16.12
CA ARG A 87 4.83 -9.89 -15.63
C ARG A 87 5.01 -8.71 -16.60
N ARG A 88 6.00 -8.77 -17.50
CA ARG A 88 6.22 -7.74 -18.54
C ARG A 88 5.39 -7.98 -19.80
N SER A 89 4.80 -9.17 -19.94
CA SER A 89 4.18 -9.66 -21.18
C SER A 89 2.66 -9.78 -21.09
N SER A 90 2.02 -9.25 -20.03
CA SER A 90 0.57 -9.32 -19.81
C SER A 90 -0.23 -8.34 -20.68
N SER A 91 0.17 -8.11 -21.93
CA SER A 91 -0.67 -7.44 -22.92
C SER A 91 -1.54 -8.48 -23.63
N SER A 92 -2.60 -8.94 -22.95
CA SER A 92 -3.84 -9.49 -23.54
C SER A 92 -4.68 -10.21 -22.48
N VAL A 93 -5.15 -9.49 -21.45
CA VAL A 93 -6.47 -9.85 -20.90
C VAL A 93 -7.46 -9.43 -21.99
N SER A 94 -8.01 -10.43 -22.68
CA SER A 94 -9.14 -10.35 -23.61
C SER A 94 -9.42 -8.94 -24.17
N ALA A 95 -8.92 -8.66 -25.37
CA ALA A 95 -9.48 -7.65 -26.25
C ALA A 95 -10.90 -8.08 -26.70
N SER A 96 -11.76 -8.39 -25.75
CA SER A 96 -13.15 -8.75 -25.99
C SER A 96 -13.95 -7.46 -26.03
N THR A 97 -14.49 -7.24 -27.22
CA THR A 97 -15.62 -6.37 -27.53
C THR A 97 -15.22 -4.93 -27.76
N SER A 98 -14.76 -4.67 -28.98
CA SER A 98 -15.02 -3.45 -29.72
C SER A 98 -16.34 -2.80 -29.28
N CYS A 99 -16.26 -1.67 -28.59
CA CYS A 99 -17.40 -0.80 -28.35
C CYS A 99 -17.91 -0.25 -29.70
N THR A 100 -18.83 -0.96 -30.34
CA THR A 100 -19.63 -0.40 -31.44
C THR A 100 -20.63 0.57 -30.84
N SER A 101 -20.24 1.84 -30.72
CA SER A 101 -21.13 2.93 -30.34
C SER A 101 -22.05 3.25 -31.52
N THR A 102 -23.20 2.58 -31.59
CA THR A 102 -24.30 2.99 -32.47
C THR A 102 -24.92 4.25 -31.87
N ARG A 103 -24.49 5.41 -32.37
CA ARG A 103 -25.14 6.69 -32.07
C ARG A 103 -26.51 6.73 -32.76
N ALA A 104 -27.57 6.41 -32.04
CA ALA A 104 -28.93 6.71 -32.47
C ALA A 104 -29.16 8.22 -32.32
N SER A 105 -29.04 8.97 -33.43
CA SER A 105 -29.49 10.36 -33.49
C SER A 105 -31.03 10.37 -33.55
N SER A 106 -31.69 10.62 -32.43
CA SER A 106 -33.10 11.02 -32.41
C SER A 106 -33.20 12.47 -32.87
N ALA A 107 -33.63 12.66 -34.11
CA ALA A 107 -34.09 13.95 -34.62
C ALA A 107 -35.51 14.20 -34.10
N THR A 108 -35.64 15.15 -33.17
CA THR A 108 -36.90 15.81 -32.86
C THR A 108 -37.14 16.84 -33.96
N SER A 109 -38.18 16.63 -34.77
CA SER A 109 -38.73 17.66 -35.65
C SER A 109 -40.03 18.20 -35.07
N THR A 110 -40.09 19.52 -35.08
CA THR A 110 -41.14 20.46 -34.67
C THR A 110 -42.50 20.19 -35.30
#